data_AF-A0A9E2YKW6-F1
#
_entry.id   AF-A0A9E2YKW6-F1
#
_cell.length_a   1.000
_cell.length_b   1.000
_cell.length_c   1.000
_cell.angle_alpha   90.00
_cell.angle_beta   90.00
_cell.angle_gamma   90.00
#
_symmetry.space_group_name_H-M   'P 1'
#
loop_
_entity.id
_entity.type
_entity.pdbx_description
1 polymer ?
#
loop_
_entity_poly.entity_id
_entity_poly.type
_entity_poly.pdbx_seq_one_letter_code
_entity_poly.pdbx_strand_id
1 'polypeptide(L)'
;MTNRDPQAVKDRALMTLVAVAEDARAAGASEAEIAEALRVGAIGAPARRRPLRAKVTQLWGVALVVAALLFLQTAPPVQADVCGDGARVPAGGCQDPGGGPAPPPGLAKPPWLGAIEGRDPQFVDSYMAMRERILKDGAIPAKYKLLMAMVTDAIAAHPDGVRTLAGNARAAGASEPEVTEAVEVGYLFGGTAALVMGANAFNG
;
A
#
# COMPACT_ATOMS: atom_id res chain seq x y z
N MET A 1 37.21 -24.85 -7.97
CA MET A 1 36.21 -25.24 -6.94
C MET A 1 36.84 -24.99 -5.58
N THR A 2 36.53 -23.86 -4.95
CA THR A 2 37.12 -23.47 -3.65
C THR A 2 36.45 -24.26 -2.53
N ASN A 3 37.19 -25.19 -1.94
CA ASN A 3 36.81 -25.93 -0.75
C ASN A 3 36.72 -24.95 0.43
N ARG A 4 35.52 -24.64 0.93
CA ARG A 4 35.35 -23.77 2.10
C ARG A 4 35.88 -24.53 3.32
N ASP A 5 36.84 -23.94 4.02
CA ASP A 5 37.36 -24.44 5.29
C ASP A 5 36.20 -24.64 6.29
N PRO A 6 35.92 -25.88 6.72
CA PRO A 6 34.85 -26.17 7.67
C PRO A 6 34.99 -25.45 9.02
N GLN A 7 36.21 -25.10 9.44
CA GLN A 7 36.43 -24.36 10.68
C GLN A 7 36.01 -22.91 10.56
N ALA A 8 36.37 -22.24 9.46
CA ALA A 8 35.95 -20.88 9.18
C ALA A 8 34.41 -20.73 9.13
N VAL A 9 33.71 -21.77 8.66
CA VAL A 9 32.23 -21.79 8.67
C VAL A 9 31.67 -21.91 10.09
N LYS A 10 32.30 -22.73 10.95
CA LYS A 10 31.89 -22.89 12.35
C LYS A 10 32.12 -21.62 13.16
N ASP A 11 33.28 -20.99 13.00
CA ASP A 11 33.62 -19.76 13.72
C ASP A 11 32.64 -18.63 13.38
N ARG A 12 32.27 -18.50 12.10
CA ARG A 12 31.27 -17.53 11.66
C ARG A 12 29.89 -17.82 12.25
N ALA A 13 29.49 -19.09 12.33
CA ALA A 13 28.21 -19.47 12.91
C ALA A 13 28.16 -19.16 14.42
N LEU A 14 29.25 -19.47 15.14
CA LEU A 14 29.39 -19.14 16.56
C LEU A 14 29.34 -17.64 16.82
N MET A 15 30.05 -16.84 16.02
CA MET A 15 30.02 -15.37 16.14
C MET A 15 28.61 -14.81 15.92
N THR A 16 27.84 -15.38 14.99
CA THR A 16 26.46 -14.96 14.75
C THR A 16 25.56 -15.27 15.96
N LEU A 17 25.72 -16.45 16.56
CA LEU A 17 24.95 -16.83 17.76
C LEU A 17 25.29 -15.97 18.98
N VAL A 18 26.57 -15.60 19.14
CA VAL A 18 27.01 -14.70 20.21
C VAL A 18 26.36 -13.33 20.06
N ALA A 19 26.38 -12.74 18.86
CA ALA A 19 25.76 -11.44 18.60
C ALA A 19 24.26 -11.44 18.90
N VAL A 20 23.53 -12.48 18.46
CA VAL A 20 22.09 -12.62 18.75
C VAL A 20 21.82 -12.72 20.26
N ALA A 21 22.67 -13.42 21.01
CA ALA A 21 22.54 -13.53 22.46
C ALA A 21 22.84 -12.20 23.17
N GLU A 22 23.77 -11.39 22.66
CA GLU A 22 24.07 -10.05 23.19
C GLU A 22 22.91 -9.07 22.95
N ASP A 23 22.33 -9.06 21.75
CA ASP A 23 21.15 -8.24 21.45
C ASP A 23 19.96 -8.62 22.33
N ALA A 24 19.74 -9.92 22.57
CA ALA A 24 18.69 -10.40 23.45
C ALA A 24 18.89 -9.94 24.91
N ARG A 25 20.13 -9.93 25.40
CA ARG A 25 20.46 -9.38 26.72
C ARG A 25 20.24 -7.88 26.79
N ALA A 26 20.64 -7.13 25.76
CA ALA A 26 20.41 -5.70 25.68
C ALA A 26 18.90 -5.35 25.68
N ALA A 27 18.07 -6.25 25.13
CA ALA A 27 16.61 -6.15 25.17
C ALA A 27 15.98 -6.64 26.50
N GLY A 28 16.79 -7.05 27.48
CA GLY A 28 16.33 -7.44 28.82
C GLY A 28 15.92 -8.91 28.97
N ALA A 29 16.25 -9.79 28.01
CA ALA A 29 15.98 -11.22 28.13
C ALA A 29 16.87 -11.86 29.22
N SER A 30 16.28 -12.75 30.01
CA SER A 30 17.01 -13.52 31.01
C SER A 30 17.84 -14.64 30.37
N GLU A 31 18.93 -15.06 31.02
CA GLU A 31 19.74 -16.20 30.55
C GLU A 31 18.91 -17.49 30.40
N ALA A 32 17.84 -17.65 31.19
CA ALA A 32 16.92 -18.78 31.08
C ALA A 32 16.10 -18.75 29.78
N GLU A 33 15.64 -17.57 29.35
CA GLU A 33 14.90 -17.40 28.09
C GLU A 33 15.82 -17.59 26.87
N ILE A 34 17.06 -17.10 26.95
CA ILE A 34 18.06 -17.28 25.89
C ILE A 34 18.44 -18.76 25.77
N ALA A 35 18.67 -19.45 26.90
CA ALA A 35 18.99 -20.87 26.91
C ALA A 35 17.85 -21.75 26.40
N GLU A 36 16.59 -21.40 26.71
CA GLU A 36 15.42 -22.12 26.21
C GLU A 36 15.23 -21.91 24.70
N ALA A 37 15.39 -20.68 24.20
CA ALA A 37 15.29 -20.37 22.77
C ALA A 37 16.36 -21.11 21.94
N LEU A 38 17.61 -21.16 22.44
CA LEU A 38 18.69 -21.90 21.79
C LEU A 38 18.48 -23.43 21.83
N ARG A 39 17.84 -23.95 22.88
CA ARG A 39 17.45 -25.37 22.98
C ARG A 39 16.34 -25.74 21.99
N VAL A 40 15.34 -24.87 21.82
CA VAL A 40 14.21 -25.10 20.90
C VAL A 40 14.66 -25.11 19.43
N GLY A 41 15.74 -24.42 19.08
CA GLY A 41 16.33 -24.42 17.74
C GLY A 41 17.05 -25.72 17.33
N ALA A 42 17.32 -26.65 18.25
CA ALA A 42 18.10 -27.86 17.99
C ALA A 42 17.26 -29.12 17.63
N ILE A 43 15.92 -29.02 17.58
CA ILE A 43 15.03 -30.16 17.29
C ILE A 43 14.12 -29.80 16.11
N GLY A 44 14.51 -30.17 14.90
CA GLY A 44 13.63 -30.06 13.73
C GLY A 44 12.46 -31.05 13.76
N ALA A 45 11.31 -30.60 13.24
CA ALA A 45 10.11 -31.36 12.83
C ALA A 45 9.03 -31.69 13.90
N PRO A 46 7.74 -31.79 13.49
CA PRO A 46 6.60 -31.31 14.28
C PRO A 46 6.08 -32.35 15.27
N ALA A 47 6.14 -32.02 16.56
CA ALA A 47 5.44 -32.79 17.58
C ALA A 47 3.95 -32.37 17.61
N ARG A 48 3.09 -33.26 17.11
CA ARG A 48 1.65 -33.32 17.40
C ARG A 48 1.38 -33.03 18.88
N ARG A 49 0.92 -31.82 19.20
CA ARG A 49 0.35 -31.52 20.53
C ARG A 49 -1.10 -31.99 20.54
N ARG A 50 -1.38 -33.13 21.19
CA ARG A 50 -2.74 -33.51 21.60
C ARG A 50 -3.22 -32.56 22.73
N PRO A 51 -4.53 -32.27 22.81
CA PRO A 51 -4.99 -30.91 23.11
C PRO A 51 -5.46 -30.76 24.55
N LEU A 52 -4.67 -30.09 25.39
CA LEU A 52 -5.17 -29.41 26.60
C LEU A 52 -5.83 -28.05 26.28
N ARG A 53 -5.90 -27.68 24.98
CA ARG A 53 -6.46 -26.42 24.47
C ARG A 53 -7.97 -26.45 24.20
N ALA A 54 -8.59 -27.62 24.17
CA ALA A 54 -9.97 -27.77 23.68
C ALA A 54 -11.04 -27.16 24.61
N LYS A 55 -10.84 -27.17 25.93
CA LYS A 55 -11.83 -26.60 26.87
C LYS A 55 -11.69 -25.09 27.09
N VAL A 56 -10.48 -24.53 26.95
CA VAL A 56 -10.24 -23.09 27.15
C VAL A 56 -10.64 -22.28 25.91
N THR A 57 -10.47 -22.83 24.70
CA THR A 57 -10.83 -22.15 23.45
C THR A 57 -12.35 -22.12 23.19
N GLN A 58 -13.11 -23.10 23.68
CA GLN A 58 -14.58 -23.06 23.59
C GLN A 58 -15.22 -21.98 24.48
N LEU A 59 -14.68 -21.74 25.68
CA LEU A 59 -15.21 -20.73 26.60
C LEU A 59 -14.95 -19.30 26.10
N TRP A 60 -13.77 -19.04 25.51
CA TRP A 60 -13.46 -17.74 24.91
C TRP A 60 -14.18 -17.49 23.58
N GLY A 61 -14.36 -18.52 22.75
CA GLY A 61 -15.09 -18.40 21.49
C GLY A 61 -16.55 -18.02 21.68
N VAL A 62 -17.24 -18.62 22.65
CA VAL A 62 -18.64 -18.28 22.96
C VAL A 62 -18.75 -16.86 23.53
N ALA A 63 -17.83 -16.45 24.41
CA ALA A 63 -17.81 -15.09 24.95
C ALA A 63 -17.60 -14.02 23.86
N LEU A 64 -16.70 -14.26 22.90
CA LEU A 64 -16.47 -13.34 21.78
C LEU A 64 -17.64 -13.28 20.81
N VAL A 65 -18.30 -14.40 20.52
CA VAL A 65 -19.49 -14.43 19.65
C VAL A 65 -20.68 -13.74 20.32
N VAL A 66 -20.90 -13.94 21.63
CA VAL A 66 -21.96 -13.25 22.38
C VAL A 66 -21.69 -11.75 22.47
N ALA A 67 -20.44 -11.33 22.71
CA ALA A 67 -20.06 -9.91 22.70
C ALA A 67 -20.24 -9.27 21.32
N ALA A 68 -19.84 -9.97 20.24
CA ALA A 68 -20.02 -9.49 18.87
C ALA A 68 -21.52 -9.36 18.50
N LEU A 69 -22.35 -10.34 18.89
CA LEU A 69 -23.80 -10.30 18.65
C LEU A 69 -24.48 -9.17 19.45
N LEU A 70 -24.03 -8.86 20.67
CA LEU A 70 -24.53 -7.74 21.46
C LEU A 70 -24.11 -6.37 20.89
N PHE A 71 -22.91 -6.27 20.31
CA PHE A 71 -22.46 -5.06 19.59
C PHE A 71 -23.23 -4.81 18.29
N LEU A 72 -23.59 -5.87 17.56
CA LEU A 72 -24.40 -5.78 16.34
C LEU A 72 -25.84 -5.31 16.58
N GLN A 73 -26.39 -5.55 17.78
CA GLN A 73 -27.77 -5.14 18.12
C GLN A 73 -27.89 -3.72 18.68
N THR A 74 -26.77 -3.05 18.99
CA THR A 74 -26.76 -1.71 19.60
C THR A 74 -26.00 -0.66 18.80
N ALA A 75 -25.46 -1.03 17.63
CA ALA A 75 -24.86 -0.06 16.72
C ALA A 75 -25.97 0.83 16.11
N PRO A 76 -25.96 2.16 16.33
CA PRO A 76 -26.82 3.05 15.56
C PRO A 76 -26.43 2.95 14.07
N PRO A 77 -27.37 3.11 13.13
CA PRO A 77 -27.03 3.09 11.72
C PRO A 77 -26.06 4.24 11.43
N VAL A 78 -24.81 3.90 11.10
CA VAL A 78 -23.84 4.85 10.55
C VAL A 78 -24.36 5.24 9.17
N GLN A 79 -24.99 6.41 9.11
CA GLN A 79 -25.21 7.12 7.86
C GLN A 79 -23.95 7.94 7.62
N ALA A 80 -23.34 7.77 6.44
CA ALA A 80 -22.37 8.73 5.97
C ALA A 80 -23.14 10.02 5.69
N ASP A 81 -23.03 10.99 6.60
CA ASP A 81 -23.64 12.30 6.45
C ASP A 81 -23.03 12.99 5.22
N VAL A 82 -23.77 12.94 4.10
CA VAL A 82 -23.64 13.92 3.01
C VAL A 82 -24.62 15.03 3.35
N CYS A 83 -24.10 16.24 3.50
CA CYS A 83 -24.78 17.44 3.97
C CYS A 83 -26.15 17.70 3.31
N GLY A 84 -27.19 17.93 4.11
CA GLY A 84 -28.48 18.52 3.71
C GLY A 84 -29.70 17.88 4.39
N ASP A 85 -30.70 18.69 4.75
CA ASP A 85 -31.86 18.39 5.62
C ASP A 85 -32.87 17.35 5.05
N GLY A 86 -32.42 16.17 4.62
CA GLY A 86 -33.27 15.02 4.30
C GLY A 86 -34.29 15.23 3.17
N ALA A 87 -34.19 16.32 2.40
CA ALA A 87 -35.11 16.56 1.29
C ALA A 87 -34.85 15.59 0.13
N ARG A 88 -35.88 14.85 -0.26
CA ARG A 88 -35.86 13.90 -1.37
C ARG A 88 -35.75 14.67 -2.70
N VAL A 89 -34.57 14.68 -3.31
CA VAL A 89 -34.37 15.29 -4.63
C VAL A 89 -34.92 14.35 -5.71
N PRO A 90 -35.77 14.81 -6.65
CA PRO A 90 -36.24 13.99 -7.76
C PRO A 90 -35.09 13.62 -8.70
N ALA A 91 -35.12 12.40 -9.24
CA ALA A 91 -34.05 11.77 -10.04
C ALA A 91 -33.66 12.49 -11.36
N GLY A 92 -34.19 13.68 -11.63
CA GLY A 92 -33.85 14.50 -12.80
C GLY A 92 -33.20 15.85 -12.48
N GLY A 93 -32.90 16.14 -11.21
CA GLY A 93 -32.41 17.45 -10.76
C GLY A 93 -30.89 17.60 -10.63
N CYS A 94 -30.09 16.57 -10.95
CA CYS A 94 -28.65 16.68 -10.89
C CYS A 94 -28.13 17.46 -12.10
N GLN A 95 -27.98 18.76 -11.95
CA GLN A 95 -27.22 19.56 -12.89
C GLN A 95 -25.73 19.27 -12.64
N ASP A 96 -25.04 18.69 -13.62
CA ASP A 96 -23.59 18.48 -13.55
C ASP A 96 -22.90 19.83 -13.30
N PRO A 97 -22.11 20.01 -12.21
CA PRO A 97 -21.34 21.24 -11.98
C PRO A 97 -20.18 21.43 -12.98
N GLY A 98 -20.13 20.62 -14.05
CA GLY A 98 -19.02 20.52 -14.98
C GLY A 98 -18.99 21.55 -16.11
N GLY A 99 -19.95 22.48 -16.18
CA GLY A 99 -20.01 23.55 -17.19
C GLY A 99 -19.05 24.72 -16.95
N GLY A 100 -17.85 24.45 -16.42
CA GLY A 100 -16.79 25.44 -16.27
C GLY A 100 -16.07 25.72 -17.60
N PRO A 101 -15.36 26.86 -17.72
CA PRO A 101 -14.60 27.21 -18.92
C PRO A 101 -13.59 26.12 -19.29
N ALA A 102 -13.23 26.10 -20.58
CA ALA A 102 -12.40 25.07 -21.22
C ALA A 102 -11.15 24.71 -20.38
N PRO A 103 -10.80 23.41 -20.31
CA PRO A 103 -9.77 22.92 -19.40
C PRO A 103 -8.39 23.53 -19.72
N PRO A 104 -7.62 23.93 -18.70
CA PRO A 104 -6.20 24.28 -18.83
C PRO A 104 -5.39 23.05 -19.29
N PRO A 105 -4.13 23.21 -19.73
CA PRO A 105 -3.52 22.41 -20.80
C PRO A 105 -3.76 20.91 -20.62
N GLY A 106 -4.37 20.33 -21.66
CA GLY A 106 -4.78 18.93 -21.67
C GLY A 106 -3.65 18.01 -21.26
N LEU A 107 -3.98 17.07 -20.38
CA LEU A 107 -3.10 16.00 -19.98
C LEU A 107 -2.48 15.34 -21.20
N ALA A 108 -1.16 15.40 -21.31
CA ALA A 108 -0.45 14.85 -22.46
C ALA A 108 -0.86 13.40 -22.68
N LYS A 109 -1.07 13.05 -23.96
CA LYS A 109 -1.39 11.69 -24.38
C LYS A 109 -0.26 10.76 -23.95
N PRO A 110 -0.55 9.68 -23.20
CA PRO A 110 0.52 8.78 -22.77
C PRO A 110 1.12 8.04 -23.97
N PRO A 111 2.46 7.81 -24.01
CA PRO A 111 3.14 7.28 -25.19
C PRO A 111 2.59 5.94 -25.69
N TRP A 112 2.17 5.06 -24.78
CA TRP A 112 1.64 3.74 -25.12
C TRP A 112 0.31 3.79 -25.88
N LEU A 113 -0.45 4.88 -25.76
CA LEU A 113 -1.76 5.01 -26.43
C LEU A 113 -1.63 5.15 -27.95
N GLY A 114 -0.47 5.60 -28.45
CA GLY A 114 -0.17 5.62 -29.88
C GLY A 114 -0.20 4.22 -30.51
N ALA A 115 0.09 3.17 -29.74
CA ALA A 115 -0.02 1.80 -30.24
C ALA A 115 -1.48 1.36 -30.47
N ILE A 116 -2.46 1.97 -29.79
CA ILE A 116 -3.87 1.58 -29.88
C ILE A 116 -4.63 2.45 -30.89
N GLU A 117 -4.17 3.68 -31.14
CA GLU A 117 -4.86 4.68 -31.97
C GLU A 117 -5.23 4.20 -33.37
N GLY A 118 -4.30 3.53 -34.08
CA GLY A 118 -4.60 2.99 -35.41
C GLY A 118 -5.49 1.74 -35.40
N ARG A 119 -5.74 1.14 -34.23
CA ARG A 119 -6.50 -0.11 -34.05
C ARG A 119 -7.93 0.15 -33.56
N ASP A 120 -8.08 1.06 -32.61
CA ASP A 120 -9.36 1.41 -31.99
C ASP A 120 -9.35 2.90 -31.58
N PRO A 121 -9.63 3.81 -32.52
CA PRO A 121 -9.65 5.24 -32.25
C PRO A 121 -10.79 5.63 -31.30
N GLN A 122 -11.93 4.93 -31.36
CA GLN A 122 -13.05 5.19 -30.46
C GLN A 122 -12.68 4.88 -29.00
N PHE A 123 -11.95 3.78 -28.78
CA PHE A 123 -11.43 3.48 -27.44
C PHE A 123 -10.46 4.56 -26.96
N VAL A 124 -9.53 5.01 -27.81
CA VAL A 124 -8.59 6.09 -27.49
C VAL A 124 -9.32 7.36 -27.06
N ASP A 125 -10.34 7.78 -27.80
CA ASP A 125 -11.14 8.95 -27.47
C ASP A 125 -11.85 8.78 -26.12
N SER A 126 -12.49 7.63 -25.91
CA SER A 126 -13.19 7.34 -24.65
C SER A 126 -12.26 7.29 -23.44
N TYR A 127 -11.05 6.73 -23.61
CA TYR A 127 -10.02 6.66 -22.58
C TYR A 127 -9.52 8.06 -22.22
N MET A 128 -9.23 8.89 -23.23
CA MET A 128 -8.72 10.25 -23.00
C MET A 128 -9.76 11.13 -22.31
N ALA A 129 -11.02 11.08 -22.75
CA ALA A 129 -12.11 11.82 -22.11
C ALA A 129 -12.31 11.40 -20.64
N MET A 130 -12.27 10.09 -20.36
CA MET A 130 -12.35 9.57 -18.98
C MET A 130 -11.17 10.06 -18.14
N ARG A 131 -9.94 9.92 -18.67
CA ARG A 131 -8.71 10.32 -17.97
C ARG A 131 -8.72 11.80 -17.64
N GLU A 132 -9.10 12.66 -18.58
CA GLU A 132 -9.21 14.10 -18.38
C GLU A 132 -10.26 14.45 -17.33
N ARG A 133 -11.45 13.85 -17.41
CA ARG A 133 -12.51 14.05 -16.41
C ARG A 133 -12.06 13.66 -15.01
N ILE A 134 -11.33 12.56 -14.85
CA ILE A 134 -10.88 12.08 -13.54
C ILE A 134 -9.79 13.01 -12.99
N LEU A 135 -8.80 13.35 -13.81
CA LEU A 135 -7.58 14.03 -13.36
C LEU A 135 -7.65 15.56 -13.35
N LYS A 136 -8.66 16.18 -13.95
CA LYS A 136 -8.88 17.64 -13.83
C LYS A 136 -9.12 18.06 -12.38
N ASP A 137 -8.97 19.35 -12.11
CA ASP A 137 -9.26 19.94 -10.80
C ASP A 137 -10.70 19.69 -10.35
N GLY A 138 -10.87 19.60 -9.03
CA GLY A 138 -12.16 19.44 -8.36
C GLY A 138 -11.96 19.52 -6.84
N ALA A 139 -12.77 18.81 -6.07
CA ALA A 139 -12.60 18.73 -4.61
C ALA A 139 -11.20 18.23 -4.19
N ILE A 140 -10.61 17.36 -5.01
CA ILE A 140 -9.19 17.01 -4.92
C ILE A 140 -8.48 17.76 -6.08
N PRO A 141 -7.53 18.65 -5.79
CA PRO A 141 -6.70 19.28 -6.82
C PRO A 141 -5.99 18.28 -7.72
N ALA A 142 -5.81 18.62 -8.99
CA ALA A 142 -5.24 17.75 -10.03
C ALA A 142 -3.86 17.21 -9.63
N LYS A 143 -3.00 18.05 -9.05
CA LYS A 143 -1.67 17.65 -8.57
C LYS A 143 -1.71 16.47 -7.60
N TYR A 144 -2.67 16.45 -6.68
CA TYR A 144 -2.79 15.36 -5.70
C TYR A 144 -3.31 14.08 -6.33
N LYS A 145 -4.23 14.16 -7.29
CA LYS A 145 -4.68 12.99 -8.05
C LYS A 145 -3.54 12.37 -8.87
N LEU A 146 -2.67 13.21 -9.43
CA LEU A 146 -1.50 12.77 -10.19
C LEU A 146 -0.46 12.12 -9.27
N LEU A 147 -0.22 12.66 -8.07
CA LEU A 147 0.63 12.03 -7.05
C LEU A 147 0.05 10.69 -6.58
N MET A 148 -1.25 10.60 -6.35
CA MET A 148 -1.92 9.33 -6.03
C MET A 148 -1.73 8.30 -7.15
N ALA A 149 -1.94 8.71 -8.41
CA ALA A 149 -1.71 7.84 -9.56
C ALA A 149 -0.23 7.39 -9.65
N MET A 150 0.71 8.31 -9.42
CA MET A 150 2.15 8.01 -9.39
C MET A 150 2.47 6.92 -8.34
N VAL A 151 1.86 7.03 -7.15
CA VAL A 151 1.99 6.00 -6.09
C VAL A 151 1.44 4.66 -6.56
N THR A 152 0.28 4.63 -7.24
CA THR A 152 -0.27 3.38 -7.76
C THR A 152 0.64 2.74 -8.81
N ASP A 153 1.28 3.52 -9.67
CA ASP A 153 2.25 3.01 -10.65
C ASP A 153 3.54 2.51 -10.00
N ALA A 154 3.98 3.14 -8.91
CA ALA A 154 5.11 2.64 -8.12
C ALA A 154 4.79 1.25 -7.53
N ILE A 155 3.60 1.09 -6.95
CA ILE A 155 3.13 -0.18 -6.37
C ILE A 155 2.92 -1.24 -7.45
N ALA A 156 2.42 -0.86 -8.62
CA ALA A 156 2.19 -1.75 -9.76
C ALA A 156 3.45 -2.08 -10.58
N ALA A 157 4.62 -1.58 -10.17
CA ALA A 157 5.90 -1.76 -10.85
C ALA A 157 5.94 -1.21 -12.29
N HIS A 158 5.41 0.00 -12.48
CA HIS A 158 5.44 0.74 -13.76
C HIS A 158 6.39 1.95 -13.70
N PRO A 159 7.71 1.76 -13.89
CA PRO A 159 8.70 2.82 -13.70
C PRO A 159 8.53 4.00 -14.67
N ASP A 160 8.14 3.75 -15.92
CA ASP A 160 7.85 4.81 -16.90
C ASP A 160 6.55 5.56 -16.58
N GLY A 161 5.59 4.86 -15.99
CA GLY A 161 4.36 5.42 -15.47
C GLY A 161 4.62 6.38 -14.30
N VAL A 162 5.44 5.96 -13.33
CA VAL A 162 5.94 6.80 -12.23
C VAL A 162 6.59 8.07 -12.78
N ARG A 163 7.54 7.95 -13.72
CA ARG A 163 8.22 9.09 -14.33
C ARG A 163 7.24 10.07 -14.98
N THR A 164 6.33 9.54 -15.79
CA THR A 164 5.34 10.34 -16.53
C THR A 164 4.38 11.06 -15.58
N LEU A 165 3.90 10.38 -14.55
CA LEU A 165 2.96 10.95 -13.57
C LEU A 165 3.64 11.95 -12.64
N ALA A 166 4.90 11.75 -12.27
CA ALA A 166 5.69 12.73 -11.55
C ALA A 166 5.85 14.03 -12.37
N GLY A 167 6.18 13.92 -13.66
CA GLY A 167 6.25 15.06 -14.58
C GLY A 167 4.92 15.80 -14.71
N ASN A 168 3.82 15.06 -14.87
CA ASN A 168 2.48 15.64 -14.94
C ASN A 168 2.09 16.33 -13.62
N ALA A 169 2.41 15.73 -12.47
CA ALA A 169 2.13 16.31 -11.15
C ALA A 169 2.88 17.65 -10.98
N ARG A 170 4.16 17.71 -11.38
CA ARG A 170 4.95 18.96 -11.39
C ARG A 170 4.33 20.01 -12.30
N ALA A 171 3.91 19.63 -13.50
CA ALA A 171 3.23 20.53 -14.43
C ALA A 171 1.89 21.07 -13.86
N ALA A 172 1.24 20.29 -12.98
CA ALA A 172 0.06 20.71 -12.22
C ALA A 172 0.37 21.46 -10.91
N GLY A 173 1.64 21.78 -10.64
CA GLY A 173 2.06 22.56 -9.47
C GLY A 173 2.40 21.73 -8.22
N ALA A 174 2.68 20.43 -8.36
CA ALA A 174 3.32 19.67 -7.29
C ALA A 174 4.78 20.12 -7.10
N SER A 175 5.18 20.26 -5.84
CA SER A 175 6.55 20.56 -5.45
C SER A 175 7.41 19.28 -5.33
N GLU A 176 8.73 19.39 -5.40
CA GLU A 176 9.64 18.24 -5.18
C GLU A 176 9.48 17.59 -3.79
N PRO A 177 9.23 18.35 -2.70
CA PRO A 177 8.86 17.76 -1.42
C PRO A 177 7.59 16.90 -1.49
N GLU A 178 6.52 17.38 -2.15
CA GLU A 178 5.29 16.59 -2.33
C GLU A 178 5.52 15.31 -3.15
N VAL A 179 6.40 15.37 -4.17
CA VAL A 179 6.80 14.18 -4.94
C VAL A 179 7.60 13.20 -4.08
N THR A 180 8.50 13.70 -3.25
CA THR A 180 9.31 12.89 -2.31
C THR A 180 8.43 12.19 -1.29
N GLU A 181 7.53 12.92 -0.63
CA GLU A 181 6.57 12.35 0.32
C GLU A 181 5.66 11.31 -0.36
N ALA A 182 5.25 11.53 -1.60
CA ALA A 182 4.48 10.52 -2.34
C ALA A 182 5.30 9.23 -2.59
N VAL A 183 6.60 9.31 -2.86
CA VAL A 183 7.47 8.12 -2.96
C VAL A 183 7.53 7.38 -1.62
N GLU A 184 7.60 8.08 -0.49
CA GLU A 184 7.56 7.49 0.85
C GLU A 184 6.20 6.81 1.15
N VAL A 185 5.09 7.42 0.74
CA VAL A 185 3.76 6.80 0.78
C VAL A 185 3.74 5.51 -0.05
N GLY A 186 4.36 5.52 -1.23
CA GLY A 186 4.54 4.31 -2.05
C GLY A 186 5.30 3.21 -1.32
N TYR A 187 6.38 3.54 -0.59
CA TYR A 187 7.09 2.60 0.26
C TYR A 187 6.20 2.04 1.38
N LEU A 188 5.40 2.88 2.04
CA LEU A 188 4.52 2.43 3.13
C LEU A 188 3.53 1.35 2.66
N PHE A 189 2.96 1.49 1.46
CA PHE A 189 1.93 0.57 0.96
C PHE A 189 2.45 -0.54 0.04
N GLY A 190 3.60 -0.37 -0.60
CA GLY A 190 4.17 -1.35 -1.54
C GLY A 190 5.55 -1.91 -1.16
N GLY A 191 6.11 -1.47 -0.03
CA GLY A 191 7.42 -1.90 0.47
C GLY A 191 8.58 -1.47 -0.43
N THR A 192 9.72 -2.15 -0.28
CA THR A 192 10.97 -1.82 -1.00
C THR A 192 10.81 -1.91 -2.52
N ALA A 193 9.96 -2.82 -3.02
CA ALA A 193 9.70 -2.92 -4.46
C ALA A 193 9.10 -1.62 -5.01
N ALA A 194 8.09 -1.07 -4.33
CA ALA A 194 7.50 0.22 -4.71
C ALA A 194 8.48 1.38 -4.55
N LEU A 195 9.37 1.36 -3.55
CA LEU A 195 10.42 2.37 -3.40
C LEU A 195 11.38 2.38 -4.60
N VAL A 196 11.84 1.20 -5.03
CA VAL A 196 12.72 1.06 -6.21
C VAL A 196 12.06 1.61 -7.46
N MET A 197 10.75 1.34 -7.63
CA MET A 197 9.99 1.86 -8.75
C MET A 197 9.75 3.37 -8.63
N GLY A 198 9.40 3.83 -7.42
CA GLY A 198 9.16 5.23 -7.05
C GLY A 198 10.37 6.13 -7.28
N ALA A 199 11.59 5.62 -7.16
CA ALA A 199 12.81 6.35 -7.46
C ALA A 199 12.87 6.91 -8.90
N ASN A 200 12.09 6.33 -9.83
CA ASN A 200 11.98 6.85 -11.20
C ASN A 200 11.25 8.21 -11.27
N ALA A 201 10.60 8.66 -10.20
CA ALA A 201 10.01 9.99 -10.12
C ALA A 201 11.05 11.12 -10.21
N PHE A 202 12.31 10.83 -9.86
CA PHE A 202 13.43 11.79 -9.83
C PHE A 202 14.31 11.73 -11.07
N ASN A 203 14.13 10.72 -11.91
CA ASN A 203 14.88 10.58 -13.15
C ASN A 203 14.09 11.27 -14.25
N GLY A 204 14.41 12.54 -14.54
CA GLY A 204 13.83 13.32 -15.64
C GLY A 204 14.80 13.47 -16.79
#